data_AF-K1QB54-F1
#
_entry.id   AF-K1QB54-F1
#
_cell.length_a   1.000
_cell.length_b   1.000
_cell.length_c   1.000
_cell.angle_alpha   90.00
_cell.angle_beta   90.00
_cell.angle_gamma   90.00
#
_symmetry.space_group_name_H-M   'P 1'
#
loop_
_entity.id
_entity.type
_entity.pdbx_description
1 polymer ?
#
loop_
_entity_poly.entity_id
_entity_poly.type
_entity_poly.pdbx_seq_one_letter_code
_entity_poly.pdbx_strand_id
1 'polypeptide(L)'
;MSVVFLLVVAALSSQTCLGVKYEPNWNSIDSRPLPAWYDDVKIGMFINWGVYSVPSYHDEWFWYWWKGPKPIPSVVKLMEQFYPPTFTYADFAAEFKAEFYDPLKWVDIIKSSGAK
;
A
#
# COMPACT_ATOMS: atom_id res chain seq x y z
N MET A 1 -13.51 46.16 -30.35
CA MET A 1 -13.88 44.73 -30.42
C MET A 1 -12.85 43.84 -29.70
N SER A 2 -12.39 44.22 -28.48
CA SER A 2 -11.21 43.57 -27.87
C SER A 2 -11.30 43.33 -26.35
N VAL A 3 -12.13 44.07 -25.61
CA VAL A 3 -12.29 43.85 -24.15
C VAL A 3 -13.41 42.88 -23.81
N VAL A 4 -14.51 42.91 -24.56
CA VAL A 4 -15.67 42.01 -24.34
C VAL A 4 -15.31 40.55 -24.64
N PHE A 5 -14.48 40.30 -25.65
CA PHE A 5 -14.03 38.95 -26.00
C PHE A 5 -13.10 38.36 -24.92
N LEU A 6 -12.25 39.20 -24.32
CA LEU A 6 -11.33 38.79 -23.26
C LEU A 6 -12.07 38.40 -21.96
N LEU A 7 -13.15 39.11 -21.63
CA LEU A 7 -14.00 38.82 -20.46
C LEU A 7 -14.79 37.52 -20.61
N VAL A 8 -15.22 37.16 -21.83
CA VAL A 8 -15.93 35.90 -22.10
C VAL A 8 -14.97 34.69 -21.96
N VAL A 9 -13.72 34.83 -22.40
CA VAL A 9 -12.72 33.75 -22.25
C VAL A 9 -12.33 33.52 -20.79
N ALA A 10 -12.23 34.58 -19.97
CA ALA A 10 -11.95 34.46 -18.54
C ALA A 10 -13.10 33.80 -17.73
N ALA A 11 -14.35 33.96 -18.16
CA ALA A 11 -15.50 33.31 -17.53
C ALA A 11 -15.58 31.80 -17.85
N LEU A 12 -15.00 31.36 -18.97
CA LEU A 12 -14.94 29.95 -19.36
C LEU A 12 -13.83 29.16 -18.65
N SER A 13 -12.84 29.83 -18.06
CA SER A 13 -11.75 29.20 -17.28
C SER A 13 -12.13 28.82 -15.85
N SER A 14 -13.33 29.17 -15.37
CA SER A 14 -13.85 28.70 -14.09
C SER A 14 -14.61 27.38 -14.26
N GLN A 15 -13.95 26.35 -14.78
CA GLN A 15 -14.38 24.99 -14.55
C GLN A 15 -14.12 24.68 -13.07
N THR A 16 -15.14 24.86 -12.25
CA THR A 16 -15.20 24.19 -10.96
C THR A 16 -15.05 22.69 -11.21
N CYS A 17 -13.97 22.09 -10.71
CA CYS A 17 -13.89 20.64 -10.55
C CYS A 17 -14.98 20.22 -9.57
N LEU A 18 -16.20 20.05 -10.06
CA LEU A 18 -17.30 19.45 -9.30
C LEU A 18 -16.99 17.97 -9.16
N GLY A 19 -16.22 17.62 -8.14
CA GLY A 19 -16.13 16.24 -7.69
C GLY A 19 -17.53 15.74 -7.35
N VAL A 20 -17.94 14.62 -7.95
CA VAL A 20 -19.21 13.97 -7.60
C VAL A 20 -19.14 13.59 -6.13
N LYS A 21 -20.10 14.09 -5.33
CA LYS A 21 -20.22 13.69 -3.92
C LYS A 21 -21.01 12.37 -3.87
N TYR A 22 -20.40 11.34 -3.29
CA TYR A 22 -21.03 10.05 -3.08
C TYR A 22 -21.77 10.02 -1.75
N GLU A 23 -22.95 9.42 -1.75
CA GLU A 23 -23.75 9.15 -0.55
C GLU A 23 -23.41 7.75 -0.01
N PRO A 24 -23.58 7.48 1.31
CA PRO A 24 -23.24 6.19 1.93
C PRO A 24 -24.29 5.11 1.64
N ASN A 25 -24.62 4.90 0.36
CA ASN A 25 -25.50 3.83 -0.11
C ASN A 25 -24.93 3.20 -1.40
N TRP A 26 -25.25 1.92 -1.61
CA TRP A 26 -24.70 1.14 -2.72
C TRP A 26 -24.96 1.74 -4.09
N ASN A 27 -26.18 2.23 -4.35
CA ASN A 27 -26.51 2.85 -5.63
C ASN A 27 -25.60 4.04 -5.96
N SER A 28 -25.24 4.85 -4.96
CA SER A 28 -24.31 5.96 -5.14
C SER A 28 -22.87 5.47 -5.31
N ILE A 29 -22.41 4.55 -4.46
CA ILE A 29 -21.02 4.06 -4.45
C ILE A 29 -20.71 3.26 -5.73
N ASP A 30 -21.65 2.48 -6.25
CA ASP A 30 -21.45 1.66 -7.45
C ASP A 30 -21.54 2.48 -8.73
N SER A 31 -22.07 3.70 -8.67
CA SER A 31 -22.05 4.66 -9.80
C SER A 31 -20.65 5.22 -10.11
N ARG A 32 -19.66 4.96 -9.25
CA ARG A 32 -18.27 5.43 -9.41
C ARG A 32 -17.64 4.84 -10.68
N PRO A 33 -17.25 5.66 -11.66
CA PRO A 33 -16.52 5.14 -12.80
C PRO A 33 -15.13 4.67 -12.35
N LEU A 34 -14.60 3.66 -13.04
CA LEU A 34 -13.19 3.32 -12.92
C LEU A 34 -12.34 4.52 -13.37
N PRO A 35 -11.36 4.98 -12.58
CA PRO A 35 -10.48 6.06 -13.02
C PRO A 35 -9.73 5.66 -14.29
N ALA A 36 -9.72 6.54 -15.30
CA ALA A 36 -9.12 6.24 -16.61
C ALA A 36 -7.66 5.81 -16.51
N TRP A 37 -6.88 6.46 -15.62
CA TRP A 37 -5.48 6.09 -15.41
C TRP A 37 -5.31 4.65 -14.90
N TYR A 38 -6.24 4.15 -14.08
CA TYR A 38 -6.18 2.79 -13.54
C TYR A 38 -6.50 1.76 -14.63
N ASP A 39 -7.42 2.10 -15.53
CA ASP A 39 -7.65 1.25 -16.70
C ASP A 39 -6.46 1.31 -17.66
N ASP A 40 -5.84 2.46 -17.90
CA ASP A 40 -4.69 2.58 -18.80
C ASP A 40 -3.47 1.76 -18.34
N VAL A 41 -3.25 1.64 -17.03
CA VAL A 41 -2.17 0.83 -16.46
C VAL A 41 -2.58 -0.64 -16.36
N LYS A 42 -1.69 -1.54 -16.75
CA LYS A 42 -2.00 -2.98 -16.83
C LYS A 42 -1.19 -3.83 -15.85
N ILE A 43 -0.12 -3.28 -15.30
CA ILE A 43 0.82 -3.97 -14.40
C ILE A 43 1.17 -3.01 -13.28
N GLY A 44 0.92 -3.44 -12.04
CA GLY A 44 1.37 -2.78 -10.81
C GLY A 44 2.24 -3.72 -9.99
N MET A 45 2.91 -3.18 -8.97
CA MET A 45 3.70 -3.96 -8.03
C MET A 45 3.18 -3.75 -6.61
N PHE A 46 3.01 -4.85 -5.89
CA PHE A 46 2.62 -4.85 -4.49
C PHE A 46 3.73 -5.49 -3.64
N ILE A 47 3.96 -4.94 -2.45
CA ILE A 47 5.06 -5.35 -1.58
C ILE A 47 4.50 -5.69 -0.21
N ASN A 48 4.60 -6.96 0.18
CA ASN A 48 4.35 -7.41 1.54
C ASN A 48 5.64 -7.27 2.34
N TRP A 49 5.77 -6.16 3.07
CA TRP A 49 6.91 -5.89 3.93
C TRP A 49 6.44 -5.27 5.25
N GLY A 50 6.90 -5.81 6.36
CA GLY A 50 6.53 -5.35 7.70
C GLY A 50 7.24 -6.13 8.80
N VAL A 51 6.72 -6.07 10.03
CA VAL A 51 7.36 -6.73 11.19
C VAL A 51 7.47 -8.25 11.04
N TYR A 52 6.57 -8.89 10.30
CA TYR A 52 6.68 -10.32 9.94
C TYR A 52 7.92 -10.64 9.09
N SER A 53 8.50 -9.65 8.41
CA SER A 53 9.72 -9.83 7.61
C SER A 53 10.98 -9.89 8.48
N VAL A 54 10.94 -9.43 9.74
CA VAL A 54 12.09 -9.45 10.66
C VAL A 54 12.64 -10.87 10.88
N PRO A 55 11.83 -11.88 11.29
CA PRO A 55 12.34 -13.24 11.45
C PRO A 55 12.77 -13.88 10.13
N SER A 56 12.40 -13.30 8.97
CA SER A 56 12.76 -13.79 7.63
C SER A 56 12.52 -15.28 7.43
N TYR A 57 11.41 -15.79 7.97
CA TYR A 57 11.08 -17.20 7.99
C TYR A 57 9.60 -17.41 7.71
N HIS A 58 9.28 -18.39 6.85
CA HIS A 58 7.92 -18.68 6.37
C HIS A 58 7.31 -17.54 5.52
N ASP A 59 6.24 -16.90 5.96
CA ASP A 59 5.45 -15.91 5.21
C ASP A 59 4.85 -14.82 6.13
N GLU A 60 4.00 -13.94 5.59
CA GLU A 60 3.38 -12.83 6.33
C GLU A 60 2.43 -13.27 7.45
N TRP A 61 2.03 -14.55 7.47
CA TRP A 61 1.21 -15.16 8.51
C TRP A 61 2.04 -15.69 9.69
N PHE A 62 3.32 -15.33 9.78
CA PHE A 62 4.24 -15.77 10.83
C PHE A 62 3.61 -15.81 12.24
N TRP A 63 2.90 -14.75 12.64
CA TRP A 63 2.22 -14.72 13.94
C TRP A 63 1.22 -15.87 14.12
N TYR A 64 0.43 -16.18 13.10
CA TYR A 64 -0.55 -17.26 13.13
C TYR A 64 0.15 -18.61 13.20
N TRP A 65 1.26 -18.80 12.49
CA TRP A 65 2.05 -20.03 12.56
C TRP A 65 2.80 -20.21 13.88
N TRP A 66 2.97 -19.13 14.64
CA TRP A 66 3.58 -19.18 15.97
C TRP A 66 2.56 -19.29 17.11
N LYS A 67 1.53 -18.44 17.12
CA LYS A 67 0.58 -18.24 18.23
C LYS A 67 -0.86 -18.59 17.88
N GLY A 68 -1.15 -18.91 16.61
CA GLY A 68 -2.48 -19.29 16.16
C GLY A 68 -2.92 -20.66 16.71
N PRO A 69 -4.15 -21.09 16.38
CA PRO A 69 -4.74 -22.33 16.90
C PRO A 69 -4.03 -23.61 16.43
N LYS A 70 -3.22 -23.54 15.36
CA LYS A 70 -2.43 -24.65 14.84
C LYS A 70 -1.00 -24.19 14.55
N PRO A 71 -0.15 -24.04 15.59
CA PRO A 71 1.23 -23.60 15.40
C PRO A 71 2.04 -24.62 14.58
N ILE A 72 2.94 -24.13 13.75
CA ILE A 72 3.89 -24.96 13.00
C ILE A 72 5.10 -25.24 13.89
N PRO A 73 5.47 -26.51 14.15
CA PRO A 73 6.57 -26.84 15.06
C PRO A 73 7.91 -26.18 14.72
N SER A 74 8.22 -26.00 13.44
CA SER A 74 9.48 -25.34 13.02
C SER A 74 9.51 -23.84 13.33
N VAL A 75 8.36 -23.15 13.23
CA VAL A 75 8.23 -21.73 13.58
C VAL A 75 8.38 -21.54 15.08
N VAL A 76 7.71 -22.39 15.88
CA VAL A 76 7.84 -22.38 17.34
C VAL A 76 9.29 -22.62 17.76
N LYS A 77 9.94 -23.64 17.19
CA LYS A 77 11.35 -23.95 17.48
C LYS A 77 12.30 -22.81 17.12
N LEU A 78 12.07 -22.13 16.01
CA LEU A 78 12.85 -20.93 15.64
C LEU A 78 12.73 -19.85 16.71
N MET A 79 11.51 -19.59 17.19
CA MET A 79 11.30 -18.59 18.25
C MET A 79 11.99 -18.99 19.56
N GLU A 80 11.89 -20.25 19.97
CA GLU A 80 12.55 -20.77 21.18
C GLU A 80 14.08 -20.75 21.10
N GLN A 81 14.64 -20.92 19.90
CA GLN A 81 16.08 -21.00 19.70
C GLN A 81 16.75 -19.61 19.63
N PHE A 82 16.09 -18.64 19.00
CA PHE A 82 16.71 -17.35 18.66
C PHE A 82 16.16 -16.16 19.45
N TYR A 83 15.03 -16.31 20.15
CA TYR A 83 14.40 -15.22 20.89
C TYR A 83 14.17 -15.60 22.36
N PRO A 84 14.19 -14.62 23.29
CA PRO A 84 13.90 -14.88 24.70
C PRO A 84 12.49 -15.45 24.90
N PRO A 85 12.25 -16.27 25.94
CA PRO A 85 10.91 -16.82 26.23
C PRO A 85 9.82 -15.76 26.48
N THR A 86 10.22 -14.55 26.89
CA THR A 86 9.33 -13.41 27.12
C THR A 86 9.01 -12.61 25.85
N PHE A 87 9.65 -12.95 24.72
CA PHE A 87 9.48 -12.23 23.47
C PHE A 87 8.05 -12.40 22.94
N THR A 88 7.47 -11.30 22.51
CA THR A 88 6.14 -11.19 21.91
C THR A 88 6.26 -10.77 20.46
N TYR A 89 5.21 -10.99 19.66
CA TYR A 89 5.23 -10.58 18.27
C TYR A 89 5.33 -9.06 18.07
N ALA A 90 4.83 -8.28 19.03
CA ALA A 90 4.94 -6.82 19.00
C ALA A 90 6.39 -6.35 19.17
N ASP A 91 7.25 -7.14 19.82
CA ASP A 91 8.65 -6.78 20.05
C ASP A 91 9.46 -6.72 18.74
N PHE A 92 9.02 -7.43 17.68
CA PHE A 92 9.58 -7.29 16.33
C PHE A 92 9.47 -5.87 15.77
N ALA A 93 8.55 -5.02 16.26
CA ALA A 93 8.45 -3.64 15.82
C ALA A 93 9.72 -2.84 16.13
N ALA A 94 10.38 -3.12 17.25
CA ALA A 94 11.64 -2.46 17.61
C ALA A 94 12.83 -2.95 16.75
N GLU A 95 12.73 -4.18 16.24
CA GLU A 95 13.76 -4.81 15.39
C GLU A 95 13.57 -4.50 13.90
N PHE A 96 12.37 -4.07 13.49
CA PHE A 96 12.06 -3.67 12.12
C PHE A 96 12.65 -2.28 11.79
N LYS A 97 13.98 -2.23 11.71
CA LYS A 97 14.75 -0.99 11.55
C LYS A 97 14.90 -0.52 10.11
N ALA A 98 14.74 -1.42 9.14
CA ALA A 98 14.91 -1.11 7.73
C ALA A 98 16.28 -0.46 7.39
N GLU A 99 17.37 -0.92 8.02
CA GLU A 99 18.69 -0.23 8.01
C GLU A 99 19.28 -0.01 6.61
N PHE A 100 18.92 -0.85 5.64
CA PHE A 100 19.36 -0.76 4.23
C PHE A 100 18.25 -0.33 3.27
N TYR A 101 17.14 0.20 3.78
CA TYR A 101 16.04 0.63 2.94
C TYR A 101 16.39 1.91 2.18
N ASP A 102 16.39 1.80 0.86
CA ASP A 102 16.55 2.91 -0.06
C ASP A 102 15.29 3.01 -0.95
N PRO A 103 14.40 3.98 -0.68
CA PRO A 103 13.17 4.13 -1.45
C PRO A 103 13.43 4.54 -2.91
N LEU A 104 14.51 5.27 -3.20
CA LEU A 104 14.81 5.71 -4.56
C LEU A 104 15.26 4.53 -5.41
N LYS A 105 16.11 3.66 -4.84
CA LYS A 105 16.50 2.41 -5.50
C LYS A 105 15.29 1.51 -5.80
N TRP A 106 14.31 1.46 -4.89
CA TRP A 106 13.07 0.72 -5.13
C TRP A 106 12.27 1.31 -6.26
N VAL A 107 12.05 2.64 -6.25
CA VAL A 107 11.34 3.35 -7.34
C VAL A 107 12.01 3.11 -8.68
N ASP A 108 13.34 3.18 -8.74
CA ASP A 108 14.09 2.92 -9.97
C ASP A 108 13.85 1.50 -10.49
N ILE A 109 13.94 0.49 -9.63
CA ILE A 109 13.69 -0.92 -10.00
C ILE A 109 12.25 -1.11 -10.48
N ILE A 110 11.26 -0.59 -9.74
CA ILE A 110 9.83 -0.74 -10.05
C ILE A 110 9.50 -0.05 -11.38
N LYS A 111 10.03 1.16 -11.59
CA LYS A 111 9.85 1.88 -12.85
C LYS A 111 10.52 1.15 -14.01
N SER A 112 11.72 0.62 -13.80
CA SER A 112 12.44 -0.18 -14.80
C SER A 112 11.74 -1.50 -15.14
N SER A 113 10.92 -2.06 -14.24
CA SER A 113 10.10 -3.24 -14.53
C SER A 113 8.88 -2.94 -15.42
N GLY A 114 8.59 -1.66 -15.67
CA GLY A 114 7.41 -1.22 -16.43
C GLY A 114 6.10 -1.20 -15.64
N ALA A 115 6.16 -1.40 -14.32
CA ALA A 115 4.99 -1.22 -13.46
C ALA A 115 4.60 0.27 -13.37
N LYS A 116 3.30 0.54 -13.20
CA LYS A 116 2.75 1.91 -13.10
C LYS A 116 1.72 2.03 -11.99
#